data_AF-A0A3S1BRZ7-F1
#
_entry.id   AF-A0A3S1BRZ7-F1
#
_cell.length_a   1.000
_cell.length_b   1.000
_cell.length_c   1.000
_cell.angle_alpha   90.00
_cell.angle_beta   90.00
_cell.angle_gamma   90.00
#
_symmetry.space_group_name_H-M   'P 1'
#
loop_
_entity.id
_entity.type
_entity.pdbx_description
1 polymer ?
#
loop_
_entity_poly.entity_id
_entity_poly.type
_entity_poly.pdbx_seq_one_letter_code
_entity_poly.pdbx_strand_id
1 'polypeptide(L)'
;MGTLEQKSDNLFANVLCFLRSSSLFNELLCNAQDEAQRTNIRITDLKKGVQNGLVAAGWDRKLRNAIYHFLQARPNRSSTEVQGSPEQIKEPITYVRKAQLAWEKKILKSLNSMCTELTIPLARRRPEREQKDMMVRWTELGVDGPDLSQIRPVYAPKDFLDVVIGMQNPNCTSTGNIGSSDYPWGLVHVSMKVKCLNELRLQYSELAITQCQTGIDDLQDVPPELFDTDRTRLGKKVLAAKHAPISREFSKKGCPVSMRADLWCHMLGVELDHVDVLYYEQLKSYVLQHDLLVDNLLYKDVKLTATNDDQYFVFEDFLYQILLPFSRDTYILRHFAYNSATPPKSYIRGKLGVEEFAVTYPPNGVIPFHGFAMYVAPLCFLYNDVVQLYYVFRKMYIQYFFRLHSV
;
A
#
# COMPACT_ATOMS: atom_id res chain seq x y z
N MET A 1 21.93 -23.07 -18.67
CA MET A 1 22.61 -21.77 -18.77
C MET A 1 21.74 -20.68 -19.40
N GLY A 2 20.90 -20.96 -20.41
CA GLY A 2 20.10 -19.91 -21.08
C GLY A 2 19.00 -19.18 -20.28
N THR A 3 18.63 -19.64 -19.08
CA THR A 3 17.50 -19.08 -18.30
C THR A 3 17.87 -17.95 -17.33
N LEU A 4 19.12 -17.86 -16.88
CA LEU A 4 19.57 -16.82 -15.93
C LEU A 4 19.96 -15.52 -16.65
N GLU A 5 20.64 -15.63 -17.79
CA GLU A 5 21.00 -14.48 -18.64
C GLU A 5 19.74 -13.82 -19.24
N GLN A 6 18.82 -14.61 -19.81
CA GLN A 6 17.53 -14.09 -20.30
C GLN A 6 16.70 -13.40 -19.21
N LYS A 7 16.74 -13.89 -17.96
CA LYS A 7 16.03 -13.29 -16.83
C LYS A 7 16.64 -11.94 -16.42
N SER A 8 17.97 -11.83 -16.46
CA SER A 8 18.68 -10.57 -16.21
C SER A 8 18.37 -9.52 -17.28
N ASP A 9 18.34 -9.94 -18.54
CA ASP A 9 18.07 -9.05 -19.68
C ASP A 9 16.62 -8.52 -19.68
N ASN A 10 15.63 -9.34 -19.32
CA ASN A 10 14.24 -8.89 -19.24
C ASN A 10 13.99 -7.94 -18.06
N LEU A 11 14.61 -8.19 -16.90
CA LEU A 11 14.53 -7.27 -15.77
C LEU A 11 15.14 -5.91 -16.12
N PHE A 12 16.29 -5.90 -16.78
CA PHE A 12 16.94 -4.67 -17.21
C PHE A 12 16.07 -3.89 -18.22
N ALA A 13 15.50 -4.56 -19.22
CA ALA A 13 14.59 -3.95 -20.18
C ALA A 13 13.34 -3.34 -19.50
N ASN A 14 12.75 -4.05 -18.54
CA ASN A 14 11.61 -3.59 -17.75
C ASN A 14 11.94 -2.35 -16.92
N VAL A 15 13.11 -2.33 -16.25
CA VAL A 15 13.59 -1.17 -15.49
C VAL A 15 13.82 0.03 -16.41
N LEU A 16 14.44 -0.17 -17.57
CA LEU A 16 14.64 0.91 -18.54
C LEU A 16 13.32 1.49 -19.06
N CYS A 17 12.34 0.64 -19.36
CA CYS A 17 11.01 1.07 -19.80
C CYS A 17 10.31 1.88 -18.70
N PHE A 18 10.39 1.43 -17.45
CA PHE A 18 9.87 2.15 -16.29
C PHE A 18 10.54 3.53 -16.13
N LEU A 19 11.88 3.59 -16.18
CA LEU A 19 12.60 4.85 -16.03
C LEU A 19 12.23 5.81 -17.15
N ARG A 20 12.23 5.36 -18.41
CA ARG A 20 11.88 6.18 -19.59
C ARG A 20 10.45 6.72 -19.57
N SER A 21 9.51 6.00 -18.94
CA SER A 21 8.11 6.45 -18.82
C SER A 21 7.86 7.33 -17.60
N SER A 22 8.85 7.53 -16.73
CA SER A 22 8.75 8.35 -15.52
C SER A 22 9.18 9.80 -15.74
N SER A 23 8.68 10.72 -14.91
CA SER A 23 9.14 12.12 -14.87
C SER A 23 10.65 12.23 -14.64
N LEU A 24 11.23 11.27 -13.90
CA LEU A 24 12.65 11.18 -13.61
C LEU A 24 13.52 11.16 -14.88
N PHE A 25 13.04 10.59 -15.98
CA PHE A 25 13.78 10.61 -17.24
C PHE A 25 13.87 12.02 -17.83
N ASN A 26 12.76 12.78 -17.80
CA ASN A 26 12.74 14.16 -18.28
C ASN A 26 13.60 15.05 -17.39
N GLU A 27 13.50 14.89 -16.07
CA GLU A 27 14.36 15.60 -15.12
C GLU A 27 15.85 15.29 -15.37
N LEU A 28 16.20 14.01 -15.59
CA LEU A 28 17.58 13.60 -15.88
C LEU A 28 18.06 14.24 -17.18
N LEU A 29 17.21 14.28 -18.21
CA LEU A 29 17.52 14.89 -19.49
C LEU A 29 17.79 16.40 -19.35
N CYS A 30 16.91 17.14 -18.67
CA CYS A 30 17.10 18.56 -18.40
C CYS A 30 18.40 18.82 -17.63
N ASN A 31 18.65 18.07 -16.56
CA ASN A 31 19.87 18.21 -15.78
C ASN A 31 21.13 17.86 -16.60
N ALA A 32 21.06 16.86 -17.48
CA ALA A 32 22.16 16.50 -18.36
C ALA A 32 22.45 17.60 -19.39
N GLN A 33 21.41 18.28 -19.89
CA GLN A 33 21.53 19.43 -20.78
C GLN A 33 22.18 20.61 -20.05
N ASP A 34 21.76 20.90 -18.81
CA ASP A 34 22.34 21.97 -18.00
C ASP A 34 23.83 21.71 -17.68
N GLU A 35 24.17 20.47 -17.34
CA GLU A 35 25.57 20.06 -17.15
C GLU A 35 26.39 20.23 -18.44
N ALA A 36 25.82 19.84 -19.60
CA ALA A 36 26.49 19.95 -20.90
C ALA A 36 26.76 21.40 -21.32
N GLN A 37 25.97 22.36 -20.83
CA GLN A 37 26.14 23.79 -21.12
C GLN A 37 27.22 24.46 -20.26
N ARG A 38 27.81 23.76 -19.28
CA ARG A 38 28.84 24.35 -18.42
C ARG A 38 30.13 24.62 -19.19
N THR A 39 30.66 25.83 -19.03
CA THR A 39 31.83 26.34 -19.76
C THR A 39 33.14 25.60 -19.47
N ASN A 40 33.18 24.81 -18.40
CA ASN A 40 34.34 24.02 -17.99
C ASN A 40 34.41 22.63 -18.64
N ILE A 41 33.38 22.21 -19.40
CA ILE A 41 33.36 20.90 -20.07
C ILE A 41 33.84 21.06 -21.52
N ARG A 42 34.94 20.40 -21.85
CA ARG A 42 35.43 20.31 -23.23
C ARG A 42 34.58 19.31 -24.03
N ILE A 43 34.36 19.60 -25.32
CA ILE A 43 33.60 18.71 -26.23
C ILE A 43 34.20 17.30 -26.26
N THR A 44 35.53 17.18 -26.20
CA THR A 44 36.26 15.90 -26.17
C THR A 44 35.92 15.03 -24.95
N ASP A 45 35.52 15.66 -23.85
CA ASP A 45 35.22 15.00 -22.57
C ASP A 45 33.74 15.09 -22.20
N LEU A 46 32.87 15.55 -23.11
CA LEU A 46 31.47 15.90 -22.83
C LEU A 46 30.72 14.81 -22.08
N LYS A 47 30.79 13.56 -22.58
CA LYS A 47 30.13 12.40 -21.96
C LYS A 47 30.56 12.21 -20.50
N LYS A 48 31.87 12.21 -20.25
CA LYS A 48 32.44 11.97 -18.92
C LYS A 48 32.20 13.16 -18.00
N GLY A 49 32.31 14.38 -18.52
CA GLY A 49 32.02 15.63 -17.81
C GLY A 49 30.58 15.67 -17.32
N VAL A 50 29.61 15.43 -18.21
CA VAL A 50 28.18 15.39 -17.87
C VAL A 50 27.88 14.26 -16.88
N GLN A 51 28.41 13.05 -17.09
CA GLN A 51 28.24 11.95 -16.14
C GLN A 51 28.76 12.31 -14.74
N ASN A 52 29.95 12.88 -14.64
CA ASN A 52 30.53 13.29 -13.36
C ASN A 52 29.73 14.42 -12.71
N GLY A 53 29.26 15.39 -13.50
CA GLY A 53 28.40 16.48 -13.02
C GLY A 53 27.10 15.96 -12.44
N LEU A 54 26.43 15.04 -13.14
CA LEU A 54 25.21 14.39 -12.67
C LEU A 54 25.44 13.58 -11.38
N VAL A 55 26.54 12.83 -11.29
CA VAL A 55 26.92 12.10 -10.06
C VAL A 55 27.18 13.07 -8.91
N ALA A 56 27.87 14.18 -9.15
CA ALA A 56 28.09 15.23 -8.15
C ALA A 56 26.78 15.89 -7.69
N ALA A 57 25.80 16.01 -8.59
CA ALA A 57 24.43 16.45 -8.28
C ALA A 57 23.55 15.38 -7.60
N GLY A 58 24.09 14.17 -7.36
CA GLY A 58 23.41 13.08 -6.64
C GLY A 58 22.46 12.23 -7.48
N TRP A 59 22.55 12.30 -8.81
CA TRP A 59 21.70 11.51 -9.71
C TRP A 59 21.92 10.01 -9.62
N ASP A 60 23.12 9.57 -9.21
CA ASP A 60 23.40 8.16 -8.94
C ASP A 60 22.46 7.62 -7.86
N ARG A 61 22.22 8.38 -6.79
CA ARG A 61 21.33 7.99 -5.69
C ARG A 61 19.87 8.05 -6.09
N LYS A 62 19.45 9.10 -6.81
CA LYS A 62 18.07 9.20 -7.33
C LYS A 62 17.71 7.99 -8.18
N LEU A 63 18.59 7.60 -9.12
CA LEU A 63 18.38 6.43 -9.97
C LEU A 63 18.40 5.13 -9.17
N ARG A 64 19.32 4.97 -8.22
CA ARG A 64 19.36 3.78 -7.33
C ARG A 64 18.10 3.64 -6.50
N ASN A 65 17.57 4.74 -5.96
CA ASN A 65 16.30 4.72 -5.22
C ASN A 65 15.13 4.37 -6.15
N ALA A 66 15.05 4.95 -7.35
CA ALA A 66 14.01 4.61 -8.32
C ALA A 66 14.01 3.12 -8.68
N ILE A 67 15.18 2.55 -8.93
CA ILE A 67 15.35 1.11 -9.17
C ILE A 67 14.95 0.30 -7.93
N TYR A 68 15.40 0.71 -6.75
CA TYR A 68 15.04 0.05 -5.50
C TYR A 68 13.53 -0.01 -5.28
N HIS A 69 12.82 1.11 -5.44
CA HIS A 69 11.37 1.17 -5.27
C HIS A 69 10.64 0.38 -6.37
N PHE A 70 11.16 0.37 -7.60
CA PHE A 70 10.65 -0.47 -8.68
C PHE A 70 10.72 -1.96 -8.32
N LEU A 71 11.86 -2.42 -7.80
CA LEU A 71 12.05 -3.81 -7.37
C LEU A 71 11.14 -4.17 -6.19
N GLN A 72 10.97 -3.24 -5.24
CA GLN A 72 10.13 -3.44 -4.07
C GLN A 72 8.64 -3.53 -4.41
N ALA A 73 8.17 -2.76 -5.40
CA ALA A 73 6.79 -2.80 -5.86
C ALA A 73 6.44 -4.10 -6.62
N ARG A 74 7.43 -4.93 -6.98
CA ARG A 74 7.24 -6.17 -7.75
C ARG A 74 7.92 -7.36 -7.04
N PRO A 75 7.32 -7.92 -5.97
CA PRO A 75 7.92 -9.05 -5.29
C PRO A 75 8.09 -10.24 -6.25
N ASN A 76 9.35 -10.70 -6.34
CA ASN A 76 9.87 -11.86 -7.07
C ASN A 76 8.83 -12.72 -7.83
N ARG A 77 8.62 -12.40 -9.10
CA ARG A 77 8.02 -13.35 -10.05
C ARG A 77 9.00 -14.52 -10.25
N SER A 78 8.59 -15.71 -9.85
CA SER A 78 9.22 -16.95 -10.28
C SER A 78 9.04 -17.09 -11.80
N SER A 79 10.09 -16.76 -12.56
CA SER A 79 10.54 -17.46 -13.79
C SER A 79 9.57 -17.73 -14.97
N THR A 80 8.39 -17.13 -15.05
CA THR A 80 7.56 -17.23 -16.27
C THR A 80 7.03 -15.87 -16.68
N GLU A 81 7.93 -15.03 -17.18
CA GLU A 81 7.57 -13.94 -18.08
C GLU A 81 7.34 -14.54 -19.47
N VAL A 82 6.12 -15.03 -19.67
CA VAL A 82 5.49 -14.88 -20.97
C VAL A 82 4.50 -13.73 -20.80
N GLN A 83 4.35 -12.90 -21.83
CA GLN A 83 3.25 -11.95 -21.98
C GLN A 83 1.92 -12.73 -21.99
N GLY A 84 1.54 -13.22 -20.82
CA GLY A 84 0.36 -14.02 -20.63
C GLY A 84 -0.89 -13.17 -20.61
N SER A 85 -2.03 -13.78 -20.96
CA SER A 85 -3.33 -13.14 -20.72
C SER A 85 -3.47 -12.75 -19.25
N PRO A 86 -4.34 -11.79 -18.91
CA PRO A 86 -4.60 -11.40 -17.51
C PRO A 86 -4.88 -12.60 -16.58
N GLU A 87 -5.41 -13.72 -17.09
CA GLU A 87 -5.61 -14.94 -16.30
C GLU A 87 -4.32 -15.67 -15.89
N GLN A 88 -3.21 -15.52 -16.64
CA GLN A 88 -1.92 -16.15 -16.34
C GLN A 88 -1.15 -15.42 -15.24
N ILE A 89 -1.52 -14.18 -14.93
CA ILE A 89 -0.95 -13.36 -13.84
C ILE A 89 -1.60 -13.71 -12.49
N LYS A 90 -2.79 -14.31 -12.50
CA LYS A 90 -3.52 -14.73 -11.30
C LYS A 90 -2.89 -15.97 -10.65
N GLU A 91 -3.21 -16.17 -9.38
CA GLU A 91 -2.79 -17.32 -8.56
C GLU A 91 -2.81 -18.63 -9.36
N PRO A 92 -1.66 -19.31 -9.56
CA PRO A 92 -1.59 -20.55 -10.33
C PRO A 92 -2.36 -21.71 -9.68
N ILE A 93 -2.52 -21.70 -8.35
CA ILE A 93 -3.20 -22.77 -7.63
C ILE A 93 -4.73 -22.65 -7.80
N THR A 94 -5.32 -23.59 -8.53
CA THR A 94 -6.74 -23.57 -8.93
C THR A 94 -7.72 -23.43 -7.77
N TYR A 95 -7.50 -24.14 -6.64
CA TYR A 95 -8.45 -24.08 -5.52
C TYR A 95 -8.38 -22.73 -4.79
N VAL A 96 -7.20 -22.12 -4.68
CA VAL A 96 -7.00 -20.78 -4.12
C VAL A 96 -7.65 -19.74 -5.04
N ARG A 97 -7.44 -19.85 -6.36
CA ARG A 97 -8.11 -18.99 -7.36
C ARG A 97 -9.63 -19.07 -7.28
N LYS A 98 -10.20 -20.26 -7.10
CA LYS A 98 -11.65 -20.45 -6.90
C LYS A 98 -12.13 -19.80 -5.60
N ALA A 99 -11.38 -19.93 -4.51
CA ALA A 99 -11.69 -19.30 -3.24
C ALA A 99 -11.68 -17.76 -3.36
N GLN A 100 -10.68 -17.18 -4.02
CA GLN A 100 -10.62 -15.74 -4.32
C GLN A 100 -11.84 -15.26 -5.11
N LEU A 101 -12.21 -15.95 -6.19
CA LEU A 101 -13.39 -15.59 -7.00
C LEU A 101 -14.70 -15.71 -6.21
N ALA A 102 -14.83 -16.74 -5.37
CA ALA A 102 -16.01 -16.93 -4.52
C ALA A 102 -16.10 -15.82 -3.45
N TRP A 103 -14.96 -15.42 -2.90
CA TRP A 103 -14.84 -14.33 -1.93
C TRP A 103 -15.28 -12.99 -2.53
N GLU A 104 -14.76 -12.63 -3.70
CA GLU A 104 -15.15 -11.43 -4.44
C GLU A 104 -16.66 -11.39 -4.73
N LYS A 105 -17.21 -12.53 -5.18
CA LYS A 105 -18.64 -12.65 -5.47
C LYS A 105 -19.49 -12.48 -4.20
N LYS A 106 -19.04 -12.99 -3.05
CA LYS A 106 -19.72 -12.80 -1.75
C LYS A 106 -19.76 -11.32 -1.36
N ILE A 107 -18.62 -10.62 -1.47
CA ILE A 107 -18.53 -9.18 -1.16
C ILE A 107 -19.48 -8.38 -2.06
N LEU A 108 -19.42 -8.60 -3.38
CA LEU A 108 -20.28 -7.90 -4.34
C LEU A 108 -21.77 -8.17 -4.10
N LYS A 109 -22.13 -9.42 -3.80
CA LYS A 109 -23.52 -9.78 -3.47
C LYS A 109 -24.00 -9.03 -2.22
N SER A 110 -23.17 -8.96 -1.18
CA SER A 110 -23.49 -8.26 0.07
C SER A 110 -23.70 -6.76 -0.17
N LEU A 111 -22.79 -6.11 -0.91
CA LEU A 111 -22.90 -4.69 -1.27
C LEU A 111 -24.19 -4.39 -2.07
N ASN A 112 -24.48 -5.19 -3.11
CA ASN A 112 -25.66 -5.00 -3.96
C ASN A 112 -26.97 -5.28 -3.20
N SER A 113 -26.96 -6.26 -2.29
CA SER A 113 -28.10 -6.56 -1.41
C SER A 113 -28.43 -5.34 -0.53
N MET A 114 -27.41 -4.71 0.05
CA MET A 114 -27.58 -3.51 0.87
C MET A 114 -28.13 -2.33 0.06
N CYS A 115 -27.63 -2.11 -1.16
CA CYS A 115 -28.16 -1.07 -2.06
C CYS A 115 -29.66 -1.27 -2.32
N THR A 116 -30.06 -2.51 -2.58
CA THR A 116 -31.43 -2.87 -2.92
C THR A 116 -32.36 -2.75 -1.70
N GLU A 117 -31.92 -3.22 -0.54
CA GLU A 117 -32.68 -3.18 0.72
C GLU A 117 -32.88 -1.74 1.23
N LEU A 118 -31.84 -0.92 1.21
CA LEU A 118 -31.88 0.44 1.73
C LEU A 118 -32.33 1.47 0.69
N THR A 119 -32.51 1.05 -0.57
CA THR A 119 -32.81 1.95 -1.70
C THR A 119 -31.76 3.07 -1.86
N ILE A 120 -30.50 2.78 -1.54
CA ILE A 120 -29.38 3.73 -1.66
C ILE A 120 -28.64 3.43 -2.98
N PRO A 121 -28.46 4.42 -3.88
CA PRO A 121 -27.67 4.23 -5.09
C PRO A 121 -26.17 4.07 -4.74
N LEU A 122 -25.44 3.31 -5.56
CA LEU A 122 -23.99 3.18 -5.40
C LEU A 122 -23.27 4.53 -5.53
N ALA A 123 -23.71 5.37 -6.45
CA ALA A 123 -23.16 6.71 -6.64
C ALA A 123 -24.26 7.69 -7.07
N ARG A 124 -24.20 8.92 -6.56
CA ARG A 124 -24.98 10.06 -7.05
C ARG A 124 -24.14 11.33 -7.02
N ARG A 125 -24.48 12.30 -7.86
CA ARG A 125 -23.92 13.65 -7.75
C ARG A 125 -24.55 14.34 -6.53
N ARG A 126 -23.73 14.96 -5.68
CA ARG A 126 -24.23 15.77 -4.56
C ARG A 126 -24.85 17.07 -5.06
N PRO A 127 -26.00 17.51 -4.50
CA PRO A 127 -26.51 18.86 -4.68
C PRO A 127 -25.47 19.93 -4.27
N GLU A 128 -25.51 21.10 -4.90
CA GLU A 128 -24.55 22.18 -4.63
C GLU A 128 -24.54 22.65 -3.16
N ARG A 129 -25.68 22.56 -2.48
CA ARG A 129 -25.79 22.86 -1.05
C ARG A 129 -24.94 21.90 -0.22
N GLU A 130 -25.12 20.58 -0.40
CA GLU A 130 -24.33 19.56 0.28
C GLU A 130 -22.83 19.72 -0.01
N GLN A 131 -22.46 20.08 -1.25
CA GLN A 131 -21.06 20.34 -1.61
C GLN A 131 -20.46 21.51 -0.82
N LYS A 132 -21.19 22.63 -0.71
CA LYS A 132 -20.75 23.82 0.04
C LYS A 132 -20.63 23.52 1.53
N ASP A 133 -21.63 22.87 2.10
CA ASP A 133 -21.67 22.51 3.53
C ASP A 133 -20.49 21.59 3.89
N MET A 134 -20.23 20.57 3.06
CA MET A 134 -19.11 19.64 3.25
C MET A 134 -17.75 20.32 3.05
N MET A 135 -17.64 21.27 2.12
CA MET A 135 -16.39 22.02 1.91
C MET A 135 -16.03 22.87 3.14
N VAL A 136 -17.02 23.53 3.75
CA VAL A 136 -16.81 24.32 4.98
C VAL A 136 -16.38 23.43 6.13
N ARG A 137 -16.94 22.21 6.23
CA ARG A 137 -16.67 21.26 7.31
C ARG A 137 -15.57 20.25 6.99
N TRP A 138 -14.76 20.46 5.95
CA TRP A 138 -13.75 19.48 5.53
C TRP A 138 -12.75 19.11 6.63
N THR A 139 -12.47 20.03 7.55
CA THR A 139 -11.59 19.83 8.71
C THR A 139 -12.30 19.29 9.95
N GLU A 140 -13.63 19.15 9.91
CA GLU A 140 -14.50 18.80 11.03
C GLU A 140 -15.61 17.83 10.56
N LEU A 141 -15.21 16.84 9.76
CA LEU A 141 -16.09 15.81 9.19
C LEU A 141 -16.68 14.88 10.26
N GLY A 142 -16.08 14.79 11.46
CA GLY A 142 -16.53 13.94 12.56
C GLY A 142 -17.69 14.49 13.41
N VAL A 143 -17.93 15.81 13.38
CA VAL A 143 -18.84 16.51 14.32
C VAL A 143 -20.33 16.27 14.04
N ASP A 144 -20.75 16.16 12.78
CA ASP A 144 -22.11 15.74 12.40
C ASP A 144 -22.05 14.80 11.18
N GLY A 145 -21.94 13.51 11.45
CA GLY A 145 -21.95 12.47 10.43
C GLY A 145 -23.36 12.14 9.91
N PRO A 146 -23.47 11.39 8.80
CA PRO A 146 -24.76 10.89 8.32
C PRO A 146 -25.43 9.94 9.35
N ASP A 147 -26.74 9.70 9.23
CA ASP A 147 -27.38 8.61 9.97
C ASP A 147 -26.90 7.26 9.40
N LEU A 148 -26.27 6.47 10.26
CA LEU A 148 -25.63 5.20 9.93
C LEU A 148 -26.35 4.01 10.59
N SER A 149 -27.55 4.21 11.16
CA SER A 149 -28.29 3.19 11.89
C SER A 149 -28.55 1.92 11.06
N GLN A 150 -28.93 2.10 9.80
CA GLN A 150 -29.23 1.01 8.86
C GLN A 150 -28.00 0.49 8.09
N ILE A 151 -26.86 1.20 8.16
CA ILE A 151 -25.64 0.83 7.46
C ILE A 151 -24.90 -0.22 8.27
N ARG A 152 -24.67 -1.38 7.65
CA ARG A 152 -23.90 -2.50 8.21
C ARG A 152 -22.62 -2.73 7.41
N PRO A 153 -21.55 -3.28 8.02
CA PRO A 153 -20.37 -3.68 7.27
C PRO A 153 -20.70 -4.70 6.17
N VAL A 154 -20.02 -4.61 5.03
CA VAL A 154 -20.20 -5.56 3.91
C VAL A 154 -19.63 -6.94 4.28
N TYR A 155 -18.50 -6.94 4.98
CA TYR A 155 -17.82 -8.09 5.56
C TYR A 155 -16.89 -7.64 6.70
N ALA A 156 -16.46 -8.60 7.52
CA ALA A 156 -15.50 -8.40 8.61
C ALA A 156 -14.28 -9.32 8.48
N PRO A 157 -13.18 -9.08 9.22
CA PRO A 157 -11.99 -9.95 9.20
C PRO A 157 -12.32 -11.41 9.55
N LYS A 158 -13.33 -11.64 10.40
CA LYS A 158 -13.84 -12.98 10.69
C LYS A 158 -14.39 -13.69 9.44
N ASP A 159 -15.15 -13.00 8.59
CA ASP A 159 -15.66 -13.58 7.35
C ASP A 159 -14.51 -14.04 6.43
N PHE A 160 -13.45 -13.23 6.36
CA PHE A 160 -12.27 -13.55 5.58
C PHE A 160 -11.51 -14.75 6.18
N LEU A 161 -11.34 -14.77 7.50
CA LEU A 161 -10.75 -15.90 8.21
C LEU A 161 -11.52 -17.20 7.93
N ASP A 162 -12.86 -17.17 7.97
CA ASP A 162 -13.70 -18.33 7.67
C ASP A 162 -13.46 -18.85 6.23
N VAL A 163 -13.21 -17.96 5.26
CA VAL A 163 -12.83 -18.35 3.88
C VAL A 163 -11.47 -19.04 3.87
N VAL A 164 -10.48 -18.49 4.58
CA VAL A 164 -9.13 -19.04 4.64
C VAL A 164 -9.12 -20.42 5.30
N ILE A 165 -9.89 -20.61 6.37
CA ILE A 165 -10.07 -21.90 7.06
C ILE A 165 -10.75 -22.92 6.16
N GLY A 166 -11.74 -22.47 5.38
CA GLY A 166 -12.48 -23.32 4.45
C GLY A 166 -11.66 -23.80 3.25
N MET A 167 -10.45 -23.26 3.02
CA MET A 167 -9.60 -23.71 1.93
C MET A 167 -9.04 -25.10 2.21
N GLN A 168 -9.29 -26.03 1.28
CA GLN A 168 -8.76 -27.39 1.34
C GLN A 168 -7.71 -27.59 0.25
N ASN A 169 -6.49 -27.96 0.66
CA ASN A 169 -5.45 -28.35 -0.27
C ASN A 169 -5.73 -29.77 -0.76
N PRO A 170 -6.01 -29.99 -2.06
CA PRO A 170 -6.32 -31.32 -2.60
C PRO A 170 -5.14 -32.30 -2.51
N ASN A 171 -3.91 -31.80 -2.34
CA ASN A 171 -2.72 -32.63 -2.13
C ASN A 171 -2.51 -33.02 -0.67
N CYS A 172 -3.22 -32.38 0.26
CA CYS A 172 -3.25 -32.75 1.67
C CYS A 172 -4.53 -33.55 1.92
N THR A 173 -4.43 -34.87 1.78
CA THR A 173 -5.46 -35.75 2.32
C THR A 173 -5.30 -35.71 3.84
N SER A 174 -6.18 -34.98 4.54
CA SER A 174 -6.30 -35.05 5.99
C SER A 174 -6.82 -36.44 6.40
N THR A 175 -6.00 -37.47 6.19
CA THR A 175 -6.24 -38.87 6.51
C THR A 175 -5.53 -39.28 7.80
N GLY A 176 -4.87 -38.34 8.48
CA GLY A 176 -4.32 -38.56 9.81
C GLY A 176 -5.44 -38.65 10.84
N ASN A 177 -5.53 -39.75 11.57
CA ASN A 177 -6.35 -39.84 12.78
C ASN A 177 -5.97 -38.69 13.72
N ILE A 178 -6.98 -38.10 14.39
CA ILE A 178 -6.79 -37.13 15.48
C ILE A 178 -5.79 -37.76 16.48
N GLY A 179 -4.60 -37.17 16.61
CA GLY A 179 -3.50 -37.70 17.44
C GLY A 179 -2.23 -38.13 16.70
N SER A 180 -2.21 -38.14 15.36
CA SER A 180 -0.96 -38.30 14.57
C SER A 180 -0.12 -37.02 14.58
N SER A 181 1.21 -37.15 14.55
CA SER A 181 2.15 -36.01 14.39
C SER A 181 1.91 -35.20 13.11
N ASP A 182 1.23 -35.79 12.14
CA ASP A 182 0.97 -35.19 10.83
C ASP A 182 -0.33 -34.37 10.80
N TYR A 183 -1.08 -34.30 11.91
CA TYR A 183 -2.25 -33.44 12.00
C TYR A 183 -1.83 -32.00 12.35
N PRO A 184 -2.10 -31.00 11.49
CA PRO A 184 -1.71 -29.63 11.77
C PRO A 184 -2.51 -29.06 12.96
N TRP A 185 -1.81 -28.50 13.95
CA TRP A 185 -2.40 -27.92 15.16
C TRP A 185 -3.05 -26.54 14.93
N GLY A 186 -2.81 -25.93 13.77
CA GLY A 186 -3.29 -24.58 13.44
C GLY A 186 -4.66 -24.57 12.77
N LEU A 187 -5.40 -23.48 12.98
CA LEU A 187 -6.73 -23.24 12.40
C LEU A 187 -6.72 -23.14 10.86
N VAL A 188 -5.59 -22.69 10.28
CA VAL A 188 -5.37 -22.58 8.84
C VAL A 188 -4.43 -23.70 8.40
N HIS A 189 -4.94 -24.65 7.64
CA HIS A 189 -4.22 -25.86 7.21
C HIS A 189 -3.47 -25.65 5.88
N VAL A 190 -2.57 -24.67 5.83
CA VAL A 190 -1.72 -24.42 4.65
C VAL A 190 -0.33 -25.00 4.88
N SER A 191 0.02 -26.03 4.12
CA SER A 191 1.36 -26.63 4.13
C SER A 191 2.36 -25.73 3.43
N MET A 192 3.07 -24.90 4.20
CA MET A 192 4.17 -24.09 3.70
C MET A 192 5.52 -24.70 4.10
N LYS A 193 6.52 -24.59 3.21
CA LYS A 193 7.90 -24.87 3.61
C LYS A 193 8.34 -23.80 4.61
N VAL A 194 8.53 -24.19 5.86
CA VAL A 194 9.04 -23.30 6.91
C VAL A 194 10.56 -23.49 7.03
N LYS A 195 11.26 -22.40 7.30
CA LYS A 195 12.70 -22.43 7.59
C LYS A 195 12.96 -23.12 8.93
N CYS A 196 14.04 -23.89 9.03
CA CYS A 196 14.46 -24.47 10.29
C CYS A 196 14.97 -23.38 11.25
N LEU A 197 15.12 -23.71 12.54
CA LEU A 197 15.60 -22.76 13.54
C LEU A 197 16.97 -22.16 13.18
N ASN A 198 17.87 -22.94 12.60
CA ASN A 198 19.20 -22.46 12.19
C ASN A 198 19.12 -21.50 10.99
N GLU A 199 18.23 -21.79 10.03
CA GLU A 199 17.97 -20.90 8.90
C GLU A 199 17.34 -19.57 9.36
N LEU A 200 16.42 -19.62 10.34
CA LEU A 200 15.83 -18.42 10.95
C LEU A 200 16.88 -17.61 11.71
N ARG A 201 17.72 -18.25 12.52
CA ARG A 201 18.83 -17.59 13.23
C ARG A 201 19.81 -16.90 12.29
N LEU A 202 20.15 -17.55 11.16
CA LEU A 202 21.03 -16.97 10.16
C LEU A 202 20.35 -15.77 9.48
N GLN A 203 19.09 -15.93 9.08
CA GLN A 203 18.32 -14.88 8.40
C GLN A 203 18.09 -13.64 9.28
N TYR A 204 17.83 -13.83 10.58
CA TYR A 204 17.51 -12.77 11.53
C TYR A 204 18.65 -12.52 12.52
N SER A 205 19.90 -12.78 12.11
CA SER A 205 21.08 -12.56 12.94
C SER A 205 21.24 -11.11 13.40
N GLU A 206 20.70 -10.16 12.63
CA GLU A 206 20.68 -8.72 12.97
C GLU A 206 19.70 -8.36 14.10
N LEU A 207 18.76 -9.27 14.42
CA LEU A 207 17.82 -9.16 15.54
C LEU A 207 18.25 -10.02 16.75
N ALA A 208 19.48 -10.53 16.74
CA ALA A 208 20.01 -11.30 17.85
C ALA A 208 20.04 -10.47 19.15
N ILE A 209 19.92 -11.13 20.29
CA ILE A 209 19.96 -10.51 21.63
C ILE A 209 21.27 -9.75 21.91
N THR A 210 22.32 -10.01 21.12
CA THR A 210 23.60 -9.31 21.20
C THR A 210 23.60 -7.97 20.44
N GLN A 211 22.47 -7.58 19.85
CA GLN A 211 22.31 -6.35 19.10
C GLN A 211 21.30 -5.45 19.83
N CYS A 212 21.71 -4.21 20.15
CA CYS A 212 20.80 -3.22 20.74
C CYS A 212 19.70 -2.80 19.75
N GLN A 213 18.48 -2.63 20.26
CA GLN A 213 17.26 -2.31 19.51
C GLN A 213 16.50 -1.15 20.15
N THR A 214 16.09 -0.19 19.31
CA THR A 214 15.22 0.91 19.74
C THR A 214 13.86 0.37 20.18
N GLY A 215 13.41 0.77 21.37
CA GLY A 215 12.18 0.36 22.04
C GLY A 215 12.37 -0.78 23.05
N ILE A 216 13.54 -1.41 23.10
CA ILE A 216 13.87 -2.50 24.03
C ILE A 216 15.03 -2.08 24.94
N ASP A 217 16.16 -1.74 24.34
CA ASP A 217 17.42 -1.43 25.05
C ASP A 217 17.56 0.06 25.39
N ASP A 218 16.47 0.82 25.21
CA ASP A 218 16.37 2.25 25.52
C ASP A 218 15.98 2.49 27.01
N LEU A 219 15.79 1.41 27.78
CA LEU A 219 15.35 1.43 29.18
C LEU A 219 16.52 1.30 30.17
N GLN A 220 16.26 1.72 31.41
CA GLN A 220 17.19 2.29 32.41
C GLN A 220 18.43 1.46 32.83
N ASP A 221 18.59 0.22 32.41
CA ASP A 221 19.65 -0.69 32.90
C ASP A 221 20.97 -0.66 32.09
N VAL A 222 20.98 0.01 30.94
CA VAL A 222 22.16 0.37 30.13
C VAL A 222 22.23 1.89 30.11
N PRO A 223 23.39 2.59 30.19
CA PRO A 223 23.43 4.06 30.12
C PRO A 223 22.63 4.58 28.90
N PRO A 224 21.34 4.98 29.07
CA PRO A 224 20.40 5.07 27.95
C PRO A 224 20.77 6.23 27.02
N GLU A 225 21.45 7.20 27.61
CA GLU A 225 21.91 8.43 27.01
C GLU A 225 22.95 8.20 25.90
N LEU A 226 23.67 7.08 25.88
CA LEU A 226 24.65 6.80 24.83
C LEU A 226 24.00 6.13 23.61
N PHE A 227 23.22 5.07 23.80
CA PHE A 227 22.64 4.33 22.67
C PHE A 227 21.61 5.18 21.90
N ASP A 228 20.61 5.76 22.58
CA ASP A 228 19.57 6.54 21.89
C ASP A 228 20.14 7.79 21.21
N THR A 229 21.07 8.50 21.87
CA THR A 229 21.73 9.67 21.27
C THR A 229 22.54 9.29 20.04
N ASP A 230 23.33 8.22 20.11
CA ASP A 230 24.11 7.73 18.97
C ASP A 230 23.23 7.23 17.84
N ARG A 231 22.15 6.54 18.18
CA ARG A 231 21.15 6.05 17.24
C ARG A 231 20.46 7.21 16.53
N THR A 232 20.10 8.25 17.27
CA THR A 232 19.51 9.48 16.76
C THR A 232 20.47 10.21 15.83
N ARG A 233 21.74 10.35 16.23
CA ARG A 233 22.80 10.97 15.41
C ARG A 233 23.04 10.18 14.12
N LEU A 234 23.05 8.85 14.18
CA LEU A 234 23.17 7.99 13.01
C LEU A 234 21.95 8.12 12.09
N GLY A 235 20.72 8.17 12.65
CA GLY A 235 19.48 8.36 11.90
C GLY A 235 19.49 9.64 11.07
N LYS A 236 19.97 10.76 11.64
CA LYS A 236 20.16 12.01 10.91
C LYS A 236 21.11 11.87 9.71
N LYS A 237 22.22 11.13 9.88
CA LYS A 237 23.15 10.84 8.77
C LYS A 237 22.50 9.96 7.70
N VAL A 238 21.68 8.98 8.10
CA VAL A 238 20.95 8.09 7.19
C VAL A 238 19.94 8.86 6.34
N LEU A 239 19.17 9.77 6.96
CA LEU A 239 18.23 10.64 6.22
C LEU A 239 18.99 11.59 5.27
N ALA A 240 20.07 12.21 5.75
CA ALA A 240 20.91 13.09 4.91
C ALA A 240 21.54 12.37 3.71
N ALA A 241 21.77 11.05 3.81
CA ALA A 241 22.31 10.27 2.70
C ALA A 241 21.35 10.18 1.50
N LYS A 242 20.02 10.36 1.72
CA LYS A 242 18.96 10.23 0.70
C LYS A 242 19.06 8.91 -0.09
N HIS A 243 19.37 7.83 0.62
CA HIS A 243 19.46 6.48 0.08
C HIS A 243 18.49 5.52 0.80
N ALA A 244 17.41 5.12 0.13
CA ALA A 244 16.31 4.36 0.71
C ALA A 244 16.75 2.98 1.30
N PRO A 245 17.57 2.17 0.60
CA PRO A 245 18.20 0.99 1.16
C PRO A 245 18.89 1.19 2.52
N ILE A 246 19.64 2.28 2.69
CA ILE A 246 20.32 2.56 3.96
C ILE A 246 19.30 2.85 5.07
N SER A 247 18.19 3.53 4.74
CA SER A 247 17.11 3.74 5.70
C SER A 247 16.40 2.45 6.09
N ARG A 248 16.23 1.52 5.16
CA ARG A 248 15.70 0.18 5.48
C ARG A 248 16.63 -0.60 6.38
N GLU A 249 17.92 -0.66 6.05
CA GLU A 249 18.92 -1.34 6.86
C GLU A 249 19.01 -0.74 8.27
N PHE A 250 19.01 0.59 8.37
CA PHE A 250 18.93 1.28 9.64
C PHE A 250 17.68 0.87 10.42
N SER A 251 16.51 0.85 9.79
CA SER A 251 15.22 0.65 10.48
C SER A 251 15.00 -0.77 11.01
N LYS A 252 15.81 -1.76 10.61
CA LYS A 252 15.71 -3.15 11.11
C LYS A 252 15.86 -3.26 12.63
N LYS A 253 16.62 -2.35 13.25
CA LYS A 253 16.84 -2.29 14.72
C LYS A 253 15.93 -1.27 15.41
N GLY A 254 14.77 -1.00 14.82
CA GLY A 254 13.84 0.04 15.28
C GLY A 254 14.20 1.44 14.77
N CYS A 255 13.24 2.36 14.92
CA CYS A 255 13.37 3.76 14.49
C CYS A 255 13.16 4.68 15.70
N PRO A 256 14.06 5.67 15.92
CA PRO A 256 13.79 6.74 16.87
C PRO A 256 12.46 7.43 16.55
N VAL A 257 11.68 7.75 17.58
CA VAL A 257 10.31 8.28 17.43
C VAL A 257 10.28 9.53 16.57
N SER A 258 11.20 10.45 16.80
CA SER A 258 11.29 11.76 16.12
C SER A 258 11.62 11.69 14.63
N MET A 259 12.09 10.54 14.11
CA MET A 259 12.49 10.38 12.71
C MET A 259 11.70 9.28 11.99
N ARG A 260 10.73 8.65 12.68
CA ARG A 260 10.01 7.48 12.14
C ARG A 260 9.25 7.83 10.87
N ALA A 261 8.53 8.96 10.86
CA ALA A 261 7.79 9.44 9.71
C ALA A 261 8.71 9.64 8.48
N ASP A 262 9.82 10.36 8.65
CA ASP A 262 10.77 10.64 7.58
C ASP A 262 11.43 9.37 7.03
N LEU A 263 11.84 8.46 7.91
CA LEU A 263 12.43 7.17 7.52
C LEU A 263 11.44 6.32 6.72
N TRP A 264 10.16 6.32 7.12
CA TRP A 264 9.12 5.57 6.42
C TRP A 264 8.82 6.17 5.05
N CYS A 265 8.67 7.49 4.94
CA CYS A 265 8.54 8.17 3.65
C CYS A 265 9.70 7.82 2.71
N HIS A 266 10.93 7.89 3.22
CA HIS A 266 12.13 7.60 2.43
C HIS A 266 12.23 6.11 2.02
N MET A 267 11.85 5.16 2.88
CA MET A 267 11.80 3.73 2.54
C MET A 267 10.71 3.40 1.51
N LEU A 268 9.56 4.06 1.61
CA LEU A 268 8.41 3.86 0.71
C LEU A 268 8.54 4.61 -0.62
N GLY A 269 9.47 5.56 -0.70
CA GLY A 269 9.62 6.44 -1.86
C GLY A 269 8.43 7.40 -1.97
N VAL A 270 8.05 8.01 -0.84
CA VAL A 270 7.08 9.10 -0.76
C VAL A 270 7.86 10.39 -0.64
N GLU A 271 8.03 11.07 -1.77
CA GLU A 271 8.51 12.43 -1.87
C GLU A 271 7.41 13.21 -2.58
N LEU A 272 6.85 14.24 -1.91
CA LEU A 272 5.73 15.00 -2.43
C LEU A 272 6.23 16.22 -3.20
N ASP A 273 5.60 16.48 -4.33
CA ASP A 273 5.75 17.73 -5.07
C ASP A 273 4.41 18.50 -5.16
N HIS A 274 4.40 19.60 -5.91
CA HIS A 274 3.18 20.39 -6.10
C HIS A 274 2.11 19.65 -6.91
N VAL A 275 2.49 18.77 -7.83
CA VAL A 275 1.55 17.96 -8.63
C VAL A 275 0.81 17.00 -7.72
N ASP A 276 1.49 16.44 -6.73
CA ASP A 276 0.88 15.56 -5.73
C ASP A 276 -0.17 16.26 -4.86
N VAL A 277 0.12 17.48 -4.42
CA VAL A 277 -0.83 18.31 -3.67
C VAL A 277 -2.06 18.63 -4.53
N LEU A 278 -1.86 19.01 -5.79
CA LEU A 278 -2.97 19.27 -6.73
C LEU A 278 -3.80 18.00 -6.99
N TYR A 279 -3.16 16.85 -7.07
CA TYR A 279 -3.84 15.57 -7.24
C TYR A 279 -4.72 15.24 -6.03
N TYR A 280 -4.23 15.45 -4.81
CA TYR A 280 -5.03 15.29 -3.61
C TYR A 280 -6.23 16.25 -3.57
N GLU A 281 -6.04 17.52 -3.91
CA GLU A 281 -7.14 18.50 -4.00
C GLU A 281 -8.18 18.11 -5.08
N GLN A 282 -7.74 17.52 -6.19
CA GLN A 282 -8.64 16.96 -7.19
C GLN A 282 -9.48 15.80 -6.62
N LEU A 283 -8.86 14.88 -5.87
CA LEU A 283 -9.57 13.79 -5.21
C LEU A 283 -10.58 14.32 -4.19
N LYS A 284 -10.19 15.30 -3.37
CA LYS A 284 -11.09 16.01 -2.46
C LYS A 284 -12.27 16.63 -3.20
N SER A 285 -12.05 17.29 -4.35
CA SER A 285 -13.14 17.80 -5.20
C SER A 285 -14.08 16.68 -5.66
N TYR A 286 -13.57 15.50 -6.00
CA TYR A 286 -14.43 14.36 -6.31
C TYR A 286 -15.22 13.85 -5.11
N VAL A 287 -14.61 13.86 -3.91
CA VAL A 287 -15.36 13.61 -2.68
C VAL A 287 -16.47 14.63 -2.56
N LEU A 288 -16.23 15.93 -2.66
CA LEU A 288 -17.30 16.95 -2.54
C LEU A 288 -18.43 16.70 -3.56
N GLN A 289 -18.09 16.47 -4.83
CA GLN A 289 -19.06 16.37 -5.92
C GLN A 289 -19.89 15.07 -5.94
N HIS A 290 -19.35 13.95 -5.43
CA HIS A 290 -19.94 12.62 -5.61
C HIS A 290 -20.11 11.86 -4.31
N ASP A 291 -21.35 11.52 -4.03
CA ASP A 291 -21.76 10.69 -2.92
C ASP A 291 -21.73 9.22 -3.31
N LEU A 292 -20.91 8.45 -2.61
CA LEU A 292 -20.75 7.02 -2.85
C LEU A 292 -21.31 6.24 -1.66
N LEU A 293 -21.95 5.10 -1.89
CA LEU A 293 -22.38 4.22 -0.79
C LEU A 293 -21.20 3.83 0.13
N VAL A 294 -19.99 3.70 -0.43
CA VAL A 294 -18.81 3.38 0.38
C VAL A 294 -18.42 4.49 1.34
N ASP A 295 -18.88 5.73 1.15
CA ASP A 295 -18.68 6.80 2.14
C ASP A 295 -19.38 6.44 3.45
N ASN A 296 -20.63 5.98 3.36
CA ASN A 296 -21.39 5.52 4.53
C ASN A 296 -20.72 4.32 5.21
N LEU A 297 -20.14 3.40 4.44
CA LEU A 297 -19.37 2.28 5.00
C LEU A 297 -18.13 2.77 5.75
N LEU A 298 -17.40 3.76 5.21
CA LEU A 298 -16.23 4.35 5.85
C LEU A 298 -16.62 5.13 7.12
N TYR A 299 -17.66 5.96 7.04
CA TYR A 299 -18.22 6.65 8.21
C TYR A 299 -18.61 5.66 9.31
N LYS A 300 -19.34 4.60 8.96
CA LYS A 300 -19.73 3.55 9.90
C LYS A 300 -18.51 2.86 10.51
N ASP A 301 -17.52 2.54 9.68
CA ASP A 301 -16.33 1.83 10.11
C ASP A 301 -15.52 2.63 11.12
N VAL A 302 -15.25 3.91 10.82
CA VAL A 302 -14.55 4.82 11.75
C VAL A 302 -15.28 4.92 13.08
N LYS A 303 -16.62 5.08 13.04
CA LYS A 303 -17.44 5.21 14.25
C LYS A 303 -17.47 3.94 15.11
N LEU A 304 -17.42 2.76 14.49
CA LEU A 304 -17.46 1.47 15.20
C LEU A 304 -16.08 1.01 15.69
N THR A 305 -15.00 1.52 15.09
CA THR A 305 -13.63 1.08 15.38
C THR A 305 -12.83 2.18 16.06
N ALA A 306 -12.26 3.11 15.28
CA ALA A 306 -11.31 4.08 15.77
C ALA A 306 -11.87 5.01 16.86
N THR A 307 -13.12 5.48 16.74
CA THR A 307 -13.70 6.41 17.73
C THR A 307 -14.44 5.71 18.87
N ASN A 308 -14.64 4.39 18.76
CA ASN A 308 -15.20 3.58 19.83
C ASN A 308 -14.08 3.10 20.75
N ASP A 309 -13.29 4.07 21.23
CA ASP A 309 -12.07 3.86 22.00
C ASP A 309 -12.17 4.60 23.34
N ASP A 310 -11.92 3.87 24.43
CA ASP A 310 -12.02 4.39 25.79
C ASP A 310 -11.01 5.52 26.09
N GLN A 311 -9.91 5.61 25.31
CA GLN A 311 -8.86 6.61 25.45
C GLN A 311 -9.10 7.86 24.58
N TYR A 312 -10.22 7.95 23.87
CA TYR A 312 -10.59 9.05 22.98
C TYR A 312 -9.61 9.25 21.81
N PHE A 313 -10.02 8.82 20.62
CA PHE A 313 -9.24 9.00 19.39
C PHE A 313 -9.44 10.39 18.79
N VAL A 314 -8.41 11.24 18.88
CA VAL A 314 -8.45 12.66 18.47
C VAL A 314 -8.36 12.91 16.96
N PHE A 315 -8.01 11.89 16.16
CA PHE A 315 -7.73 12.05 14.73
C PHE A 315 -8.86 11.57 13.82
N GLU A 316 -10.10 11.64 14.30
CA GLU A 316 -11.27 11.20 13.54
C GLU A 316 -11.35 11.86 12.16
N ASP A 317 -11.16 13.19 12.10
CA ASP A 317 -11.22 13.95 10.85
C ASP A 317 -10.13 13.53 9.85
N PHE A 318 -8.94 13.18 10.35
CA PHE A 318 -7.86 12.70 9.50
C PHE A 318 -8.28 11.41 8.81
N LEU A 319 -8.92 10.47 9.51
CA LEU A 319 -9.39 9.23 8.90
C LEU A 319 -10.30 9.50 7.70
N TYR A 320 -11.24 10.44 7.81
CA TYR A 320 -12.11 10.80 6.69
C TYR A 320 -11.36 11.50 5.55
N GLN A 321 -10.45 12.40 5.88
CA GLN A 321 -9.59 13.10 4.92
C GLN A 321 -8.62 12.17 4.18
N ILE A 322 -8.34 10.98 4.71
CA ILE A 322 -7.55 9.96 4.01
C ILE A 322 -8.45 8.98 3.25
N LEU A 323 -9.44 8.40 3.93
CA LEU A 323 -10.23 7.28 3.42
C LEU A 323 -11.22 7.69 2.32
N LEU A 324 -11.80 8.90 2.40
CA LEU A 324 -12.73 9.37 1.38
C LEU A 324 -11.99 9.66 0.05
N PRO A 325 -10.88 10.44 0.00
CA PRO A 325 -10.07 10.56 -1.22
C PRO A 325 -9.53 9.22 -1.70
N PHE A 326 -9.14 8.32 -0.79
CA PHE A 326 -8.66 6.99 -1.14
C PHE A 326 -9.69 6.18 -1.93
N SER A 327 -10.99 6.29 -1.64
CA SER A 327 -12.02 5.56 -2.41
C SER A 327 -12.19 6.08 -3.84
N ARG A 328 -11.71 7.30 -4.16
CA ARG A 328 -11.77 7.92 -5.49
C ARG A 328 -10.51 7.72 -6.32
N ASP A 329 -9.39 7.39 -5.70
CA ASP A 329 -8.10 7.33 -6.39
C ASP A 329 -7.96 6.07 -7.27
N THR A 330 -8.07 6.27 -8.58
CA THR A 330 -7.92 5.22 -9.60
C THR A 330 -6.47 4.73 -9.74
N TYR A 331 -5.47 5.47 -9.25
CA TYR A 331 -4.08 5.01 -9.17
C TYR A 331 -3.96 3.71 -8.37
N ILE A 332 -4.81 3.53 -7.36
CA ILE A 332 -4.83 2.34 -6.50
C ILE A 332 -5.13 1.08 -7.31
N LEU A 333 -5.87 1.16 -8.43
CA LEU A 333 -6.21 0.01 -9.28
C LEU A 333 -4.97 -0.75 -9.79
N ARG A 334 -3.81 -0.09 -9.84
CA ARG A 334 -2.54 -0.70 -10.25
C ARG A 334 -2.18 -1.91 -9.39
N HIS A 335 -2.65 -1.99 -8.14
CA HIS A 335 -2.36 -3.15 -7.29
C HIS A 335 -2.98 -4.46 -7.81
N PHE A 336 -4.07 -4.38 -8.56
CA PHE A 336 -4.67 -5.55 -9.22
C PHE A 336 -3.79 -6.15 -10.33
N ALA A 337 -2.80 -5.42 -10.84
CA ALA A 337 -1.85 -5.95 -11.83
C ALA A 337 -0.88 -6.99 -11.24
N TYR A 338 -0.80 -7.08 -9.91
CA TYR A 338 0.07 -8.00 -9.17
C TYR A 338 -0.64 -8.62 -7.96
N ASN A 339 -1.98 -8.64 -8.02
CA ASN A 339 -2.87 -9.35 -7.12
C ASN A 339 -3.70 -10.35 -7.95
N SER A 340 -4.07 -11.47 -7.35
CA SER A 340 -5.01 -12.43 -7.96
C SER A 340 -6.45 -11.90 -7.96
N ALA A 341 -6.72 -10.90 -7.11
CA ALA A 341 -8.02 -10.27 -7.03
C ALA A 341 -8.37 -9.49 -8.31
N THR A 342 -9.66 -9.27 -8.53
CA THR A 342 -10.19 -8.46 -9.64
C THR A 342 -10.92 -7.25 -9.08
N PRO A 343 -10.77 -6.05 -9.69
CA PRO A 343 -11.50 -4.89 -9.22
C PRO A 343 -13.02 -5.12 -9.35
N PRO A 344 -13.81 -4.84 -8.30
CA PRO A 344 -15.25 -4.94 -8.32
C PRO A 344 -15.85 -4.05 -9.41
N LYS A 345 -16.74 -4.64 -10.22
CA LYS A 345 -17.47 -3.92 -11.27
C LYS A 345 -18.91 -3.69 -10.84
N SER A 346 -19.43 -2.53 -11.21
CA SER A 346 -20.85 -2.19 -11.19
C SER A 346 -21.31 -1.79 -12.59
N TYR A 347 -22.61 -1.74 -12.82
CA TYR A 347 -23.19 -1.37 -14.11
C TYR A 347 -23.95 -0.06 -13.99
N ILE A 348 -23.87 0.76 -15.03
CA ILE A 348 -24.70 1.97 -15.13
C ILE A 348 -26.18 1.57 -15.04
N ARG A 349 -26.97 2.40 -14.35
CA ARG A 349 -28.38 2.13 -14.07
C ARG A 349 -29.14 1.74 -15.34
N GLY A 350 -29.81 0.59 -15.31
CA GLY A 350 -30.58 0.06 -16.45
C GLY A 350 -29.77 -0.69 -17.51
N LYS A 351 -28.46 -0.89 -17.31
CA LYS A 351 -27.54 -1.61 -18.23
C LYS A 351 -26.88 -2.83 -17.60
N LEU A 352 -27.57 -3.47 -16.64
CA LEU A 352 -27.05 -4.63 -15.92
C LEU A 352 -26.70 -5.77 -16.89
N GLY A 353 -25.48 -6.31 -16.77
CA GLY A 353 -25.01 -7.46 -17.56
C GLY A 353 -24.45 -7.11 -18.94
N VAL A 354 -24.39 -5.83 -19.31
CA VAL A 354 -23.75 -5.37 -20.54
C VAL A 354 -22.35 -4.84 -20.23
N GLU A 355 -21.32 -5.59 -20.63
CA GLU A 355 -19.92 -5.30 -20.25
C GLU A 355 -19.43 -3.90 -20.68
N GLU A 356 -19.95 -3.35 -21.78
CA GLU A 356 -19.62 -1.98 -22.24
C GLU A 356 -20.03 -0.89 -21.22
N PHE A 357 -21.00 -1.19 -20.35
CA PHE A 357 -21.47 -0.28 -19.32
C PHE A 357 -20.98 -0.67 -17.91
N ALA A 358 -20.02 -1.59 -17.83
CA ALA A 358 -19.40 -1.98 -16.57
C ALA A 358 -18.31 -0.97 -16.18
N VAL A 359 -18.41 -0.45 -14.97
CA VAL A 359 -17.46 0.51 -14.37
C VAL A 359 -16.92 -0.05 -13.06
N THR A 360 -15.65 0.23 -12.76
CA THR A 360 -15.07 -0.16 -11.47
C THR A 360 -15.69 0.65 -10.34
N TYR A 361 -16.16 -0.03 -9.29
CA TYR A 361 -16.79 0.61 -8.14
C TYR A 361 -16.33 -0.02 -6.81
N PRO A 362 -15.83 0.78 -5.84
CA PRO A 362 -15.56 2.23 -5.95
C PRO A 362 -14.48 2.54 -7.00
N PRO A 363 -14.23 3.80 -7.37
CA PRO A 363 -13.22 4.14 -8.37
C PRO A 363 -11.84 3.54 -8.12
N ASN A 364 -11.44 3.37 -6.85
CA ASN A 364 -10.18 2.72 -6.47
C ASN A 364 -10.21 1.17 -6.52
N GLY A 365 -11.39 0.56 -6.72
CA GLY A 365 -11.63 -0.88 -6.73
C GLY A 365 -11.59 -1.56 -5.36
N VAL A 366 -11.73 -0.82 -4.25
CA VAL A 366 -11.64 -1.37 -2.88
C VAL A 366 -12.96 -1.16 -2.16
N ILE A 367 -13.61 -2.25 -1.76
CA ILE A 367 -14.80 -2.20 -0.92
C ILE A 367 -14.36 -2.21 0.55
N PRO A 368 -14.66 -1.16 1.34
CA PRO A 368 -14.27 -1.12 2.75
C PRO A 368 -14.93 -2.23 3.56
N PHE A 369 -14.19 -2.73 4.55
CA PHE A 369 -14.64 -3.75 5.50
C PHE A 369 -14.58 -3.25 6.93
N HIS A 370 -15.13 -4.02 7.86
CA HIS A 370 -15.07 -3.67 9.28
C HIS A 370 -13.62 -3.70 9.81
N GLY A 371 -13.11 -2.58 10.29
CA GLY A 371 -11.72 -2.38 10.70
C GLY A 371 -10.81 -1.85 9.60
N PHE A 372 -11.34 -1.38 8.46
CA PHE A 372 -10.53 -0.80 7.39
C PHE A 372 -9.81 0.47 7.85
N ALA A 373 -10.48 1.31 8.65
CA ALA A 373 -9.92 2.52 9.23
C ALA A 373 -8.69 2.25 10.12
N MET A 374 -8.59 1.04 10.69
CA MET A 374 -7.46 0.65 11.54
C MET A 374 -6.15 0.50 10.77
N TYR A 375 -6.17 0.50 9.43
CA TYR A 375 -4.95 0.61 8.63
C TYR A 375 -4.38 2.03 8.59
N VAL A 376 -5.20 3.05 8.84
CA VAL A 376 -4.79 4.46 8.85
C VAL A 376 -4.60 4.98 10.27
N ALA A 377 -5.43 4.54 11.23
CA ALA A 377 -5.44 5.11 12.59
C ALA A 377 -4.06 5.18 13.28
N PRO A 378 -3.18 4.15 13.23
CA PRO A 378 -1.85 4.26 13.82
C PRO A 378 -0.95 5.29 13.11
N LEU A 379 -1.17 5.53 11.81
CA LEU A 379 -0.39 6.48 11.03
C LEU A 379 -0.75 7.94 11.38
N CYS A 380 -1.97 8.20 11.87
CA CYS A 380 -2.37 9.54 12.32
C CYS A 380 -1.50 10.06 13.47
N PHE A 381 -0.92 9.18 14.29
CA PHE A 381 0.03 9.56 15.34
C PHE A 381 1.44 9.88 14.82
N LEU A 382 1.76 9.50 13.58
CA LEU A 382 3.08 9.69 12.97
C LEU A 382 3.14 10.91 12.05
N TYR A 383 2.03 11.26 11.39
CA TYR A 383 1.98 12.29 10.38
C TYR A 383 0.96 13.36 10.76
N ASN A 384 1.41 14.62 10.77
CA ASN A 384 0.58 15.78 11.02
C ASN A 384 0.03 16.42 9.74
N ASP A 385 0.66 16.16 8.58
CA ASP A 385 0.19 16.61 7.27
C ASP A 385 -0.67 15.52 6.59
N VAL A 386 -1.89 15.90 6.23
CA VAL A 386 -2.89 14.98 5.67
C VAL A 386 -2.53 14.51 4.26
N VAL A 387 -1.83 15.32 3.47
CA VAL A 387 -1.41 14.95 2.11
C VAL A 387 -0.28 13.93 2.19
N GLN A 388 0.73 14.16 3.04
CA GLN A 388 1.78 13.20 3.32
C GLN A 388 1.23 11.88 3.86
N LEU A 389 0.35 11.96 4.85
CA LEU A 389 -0.34 10.78 5.40
C LEU A 389 -1.10 10.00 4.31
N TYR A 390 -1.82 10.70 3.44
CA TYR A 390 -2.56 10.09 2.33
C TYR A 390 -1.62 9.30 1.41
N TYR A 391 -0.51 9.90 1.00
CA TYR A 391 0.45 9.27 0.10
C TYR A 391 1.19 8.09 0.75
N VAL A 392 1.51 8.19 2.04
CA VAL A 392 2.07 7.07 2.82
C VAL A 392 1.08 5.92 2.89
N PHE A 393 -0.17 6.20 3.27
CA PHE A 393 -1.21 5.18 3.32
C PHE A 393 -1.44 4.54 1.94
N ARG A 394 -1.53 5.34 0.88
CA ARG A 394 -1.66 4.85 -0.50
C ARG A 394 -0.53 3.89 -0.86
N LYS A 395 0.73 4.25 -0.56
CA LYS A 395 1.90 3.37 -0.81
C LYS A 395 1.85 2.09 0.02
N MET A 396 1.56 2.19 1.32
CA MET A 396 1.41 1.03 2.21
C MET A 396 0.32 0.09 1.70
N TYR A 397 -0.82 0.63 1.27
CA TYR A 397 -1.92 -0.16 0.77
C TYR A 397 -1.56 -0.91 -0.51
N ILE A 398 -1.06 -0.21 -1.54
CA ILE A 398 -0.76 -0.83 -2.84
C ILE A 398 0.43 -1.80 -2.80
N GLN A 399 1.28 -1.75 -1.78
CA GLN A 399 2.42 -2.67 -1.63
C GLN A 399 2.11 -3.84 -0.68
N TYR A 400 1.38 -3.56 0.41
CA TYR A 400 1.26 -4.48 1.54
C TYR A 400 -0.20 -4.74 1.94
N PHE A 401 -0.98 -3.70 2.28
CA PHE A 401 -2.27 -3.93 2.96
C PHE A 401 -3.32 -4.61 2.08
N PHE A 402 -3.26 -4.44 0.75
CA PHE A 402 -4.18 -5.14 -0.16
C PHE A 402 -4.15 -6.68 0.01
N ARG A 403 -3.01 -7.23 0.47
CA ARG A 403 -2.79 -8.67 0.67
C ARG A 403 -3.46 -9.19 1.94
N LEU A 404 -3.85 -8.30 2.86
CA LEU A 404 -4.42 -8.68 4.15
C LEU A 404 -5.91 -9.10 4.05
N HIS A 405 -6.53 -8.83 2.90
CA HIS A 405 -7.94 -9.15 2.64
C HIS A 405 -8.17 -9.72 1.23
N SER A 406 -7.11 -10.23 0.60
CA SER A 406 -7.14 -10.98 -0.65
C SER A 406 -6.64 -12.40 -0.36
N VAL A 407 -7.30 -13.41 -0.93
CA VAL A 407 -6.96 -14.83 -0.81
C VAL A 407 -5.76 -15.18 -1.67
#